data_AF-A0A1Y4K8S8-F1
#
_entry.id   AF-A0A1Y4K8S8-F1
#
_cell.length_a   1.000
_cell.length_b   1.000
_cell.length_c   1.000
_cell.angle_alpha   90.00
_cell.angle_beta   90.00
_cell.angle_gamma   90.00
#
_symmetry.space_group_name_H-M   'P 1'
#
loop_
_entity.id
_entity.type
_entity.pdbx_description
1 polymer ?
#
loop_
_entity_poly.entity_id
_entity_poly.type
_entity_poly.pdbx_seq_one_letter_code
_entity_poly.pdbx_strand_id
1 'polypeptide(L)'
;MFNYFWSRNASVGMAVLYIALGLPLVLFPAAVGTAFVWALAIGCVVYAVPHLIRYLQGRKVGQSFGGDLFLTVLPLFLALFALFRPHVILSFLPFVLGALLLMDGVGKLPLMLAAIQDHAPGLAFCVISTLVPLIVGLVLIVNPFQAAQMVIMVFGIGLIVDGIGDLITALSARHP
;
A
#
# COMPACT_ATOMS: atom_id res chain seq x y z
N MET A 1 -0.34 -32.54 19.79
CA MET A 1 -1.65 -31.87 19.90
C MET A 1 -1.75 -30.54 19.14
N PHE A 2 -0.65 -29.81 18.87
CA PHE A 2 -0.65 -28.58 18.07
C PHE A 2 -0.96 -28.75 16.56
N ASN A 3 -0.79 -29.94 15.99
CA ASN A 3 -1.05 -30.19 14.56
C ASN A 3 -2.54 -30.44 14.22
N TYR A 4 -3.41 -30.62 15.21
CA TYR A 4 -4.82 -30.98 14.96
C TYR A 4 -5.70 -29.73 14.72
N PHE A 5 -5.36 -28.58 15.31
CA PHE A 5 -6.06 -27.31 15.04
C PHE A 5 -5.63 -26.67 13.71
N TRP A 6 -4.42 -26.96 13.25
CA TRP A 6 -3.88 -26.46 11.98
C TRP A 6 -4.53 -27.12 10.75
N SER A 7 -4.98 -28.37 10.85
CA SER A 7 -5.50 -29.11 9.69
C SER A 7 -6.99 -28.86 9.40
N ARG A 8 -7.80 -28.48 10.39
CA ARG A 8 -9.28 -28.42 10.22
C ARG A 8 -9.89 -27.03 10.32
N ASN A 9 -9.23 -26.08 11.00
CA ASN A 9 -9.70 -24.70 11.16
C ASN A 9 -8.88 -23.68 10.36
N ALA A 10 -7.68 -24.03 9.89
CA ALA A 10 -6.84 -23.09 9.14
C ALA A 10 -7.24 -22.91 7.67
N SER A 11 -8.04 -23.81 7.09
CA SER A 11 -8.29 -23.77 5.64
C SER A 11 -9.61 -23.10 5.26
N VAL A 12 -10.74 -23.47 5.87
CA VAL A 12 -12.05 -22.86 5.52
C VAL A 12 -12.24 -21.50 6.18
N GLY A 13 -11.84 -21.35 7.45
CA GLY A 13 -11.99 -20.08 8.17
C GLY A 13 -11.18 -18.95 7.55
N MET A 14 -9.92 -19.23 7.20
CA MET A 14 -9.05 -18.26 6.51
C MET A 14 -9.52 -17.98 5.09
N ALA A 15 -9.96 -19.00 4.34
CA ALA A 15 -10.56 -18.82 3.02
C ALA A 15 -11.77 -17.87 3.04
N VAL A 16 -12.69 -18.10 3.98
CA VAL A 16 -13.87 -17.24 4.18
C VAL A 16 -13.45 -15.83 4.58
N LEU A 17 -12.45 -15.68 5.46
CA LEU A 17 -11.91 -14.37 5.83
C LEU A 17 -11.29 -13.65 4.63
N TYR A 18 -10.50 -14.32 3.79
CA TYR A 18 -9.88 -13.71 2.62
C TYR A 18 -10.92 -13.27 1.59
N ILE A 19 -11.95 -14.08 1.33
CA ILE A 19 -13.07 -13.70 0.46
C ILE A 19 -13.86 -12.53 1.07
N ALA A 20 -14.16 -12.59 2.37
CA ALA A 20 -14.93 -11.56 3.07
C ALA A 20 -14.17 -10.23 3.15
N LEU A 21 -12.85 -10.26 3.31
CA LEU A 21 -12.00 -9.06 3.28
C LEU A 21 -11.79 -8.56 1.85
N GLY A 22 -11.66 -9.45 0.86
CA GLY A 22 -11.47 -9.07 -0.52
C GLY A 22 -12.70 -8.40 -1.15
N LEU A 23 -13.92 -8.80 -0.77
CA LEU A 23 -15.17 -8.23 -1.34
C LEU A 23 -15.27 -6.70 -1.17
N PRO A 24 -15.13 -6.12 0.06
CA PRO A 24 -15.14 -4.68 0.25
C PRO A 24 -14.05 -3.95 -0.52
N LEU A 25 -12.87 -4.56 -0.67
CA LEU A 25 -11.74 -3.97 -1.40
C LEU A 25 -12.07 -3.81 -2.89
N VAL A 26 -12.78 -4.76 -3.48
CA VAL A 26 -13.17 -4.72 -4.90
C VAL A 26 -14.40 -3.84 -5.13
N LEU A 27 -15.42 -3.94 -4.26
CA LEU A 27 -16.68 -3.23 -4.43
C LEU A 27 -16.58 -1.74 -4.07
N PHE A 28 -15.79 -1.40 -3.04
CA PHE A 28 -15.70 -0.03 -2.51
C PHE A 28 -14.24 0.40 -2.25
N PRO A 29 -13.36 0.38 -3.27
CA PRO A 29 -11.94 0.71 -3.10
C PRO A 29 -11.72 2.14 -2.56
N ALA A 30 -12.61 3.07 -2.91
CA ALA A 30 -12.59 4.43 -2.39
C ALA A 30 -12.79 4.46 -0.86
N ALA A 31 -13.83 3.78 -0.37
CA ALA A 31 -14.17 3.75 1.05
C ALA A 31 -13.08 3.04 1.86
N VAL A 32 -12.59 1.89 1.36
CA VAL A 32 -11.51 1.13 2.00
C VAL A 32 -10.22 1.94 2.05
N GLY A 33 -9.86 2.64 0.97
CA GLY A 33 -8.70 3.54 0.97
C GLY A 33 -8.83 4.65 2.02
N THR A 34 -9.99 5.30 2.11
CA THR A 34 -10.22 6.34 3.13
C THR A 34 -10.20 5.79 4.55
N ALA A 35 -10.77 4.61 4.79
CA ALA A 35 -10.74 3.93 6.07
C ALA A 35 -9.31 3.58 6.49
N PHE A 36 -8.47 3.16 5.54
CA PHE A 36 -7.05 2.91 5.78
C PHE A 36 -6.31 4.17 6.23
N VAL A 37 -6.55 5.33 5.58
CA VAL A 37 -5.96 6.61 6.01
C VAL A 37 -6.44 7.02 7.40
N TRP A 38 -7.73 6.84 7.70
CA TRP A 38 -8.24 7.12 9.04
C TRP A 38 -7.61 6.23 10.10
N ALA A 39 -7.42 4.94 9.81
CA ALA A 39 -6.71 4.03 10.71
C ALA A 39 -5.27 4.49 10.97
N LEU A 40 -4.55 4.90 9.91
CA LEU A 40 -3.19 5.47 10.05
C LEU A 40 -3.20 6.78 10.86
N ALA A 41 -4.16 7.68 10.60
CA ALA A 41 -4.29 8.94 11.32
C ALA A 41 -4.54 8.71 12.81
N ILE A 42 -5.44 7.80 13.16
CA ILE A 42 -5.70 7.40 14.56
C ILE A 42 -4.42 6.83 15.19
N GLY A 43 -3.69 5.96 14.47
CA GLY A 43 -2.40 5.43 14.92
C GLY A 43 -1.37 6.54 15.22
N CYS A 44 -1.27 7.53 14.34
CA CYS A 44 -0.42 8.70 14.56
C CYS A 44 -0.84 9.52 15.79
N VAL A 45 -2.14 9.70 16.03
CA VAL A 45 -2.64 10.36 17.25
C VAL A 45 -2.27 9.57 18.49
N VAL A 46 -2.50 8.25 18.49
CA VAL A 46 -2.17 7.36 19.62
C VAL A 46 -0.67 7.41 19.94
N TYR A 47 0.19 7.53 18.92
CA TYR A 47 1.63 7.69 19.10
C TYR A 47 2.01 9.09 19.63
N ALA A 48 1.37 10.15 19.12
CA ALA A 48 1.70 11.53 19.47
C ALA A 48 1.23 11.92 20.89
N VAL A 49 0.11 11.37 21.37
CA VAL A 49 -0.51 11.74 22.66
C VAL A 49 0.40 11.48 23.88
N PRO A 50 1.01 10.29 24.06
CA PRO A 50 1.92 10.03 25.17
C PRO A 50 3.15 10.95 25.16
N HIS A 51 3.65 11.26 23.96
CA HIS A 51 4.79 12.15 23.75
C HIS A 51 4.42 13.61 24.08
N LEU A 52 3.19 14.04 23.78
CA LEU A 52 2.67 15.35 24.15
C LEU A 52 2.52 15.50 25.67
N ILE A 53 2.03 14.44 26.35
CA ILE A 53 1.92 14.41 27.81
C ILE A 53 3.30 14.50 28.46
N ARG A 54 4.29 13.76 27.96
CA ARG A 54 5.69 13.82 28.44
C ARG A 54 6.30 15.20 28.23
N TYR A 55 6.07 15.81 27.06
CA TYR A 55 6.55 17.17 26.78
C TYR A 55 5.95 18.21 27.75
N LEU A 56 4.64 18.14 28.01
CA LEU A 56 3.96 19.04 28.95
C LEU A 56 4.42 18.84 30.41
N GLN A 57 4.77 17.61 30.79
CA GLN A 57 5.34 17.30 32.11
C GLN A 57 6.82 17.71 32.24
N GLY A 58 7.65 17.49 31.22
CA GLY A 58 9.06 17.90 31.19
C GLY A 58 9.24 19.42 31.24
N ARG A 59 8.32 20.17 30.62
CA ARG A 59 8.24 21.64 30.75
C ARG A 59 8.03 22.11 32.19
N LYS A 60 7.32 21.36 33.04
CA LYS A 60 7.11 21.69 34.46
C LYS A 60 8.33 21.38 35.34
N VAL A 61 9.24 20.52 34.87
CA VAL A 61 10.43 20.05 35.61
C VAL A 61 11.72 20.73 35.11
N GLY A 62 11.63 21.64 34.13
CA GLY A 62 12.77 22.42 33.64
C GLY A 62 13.72 21.69 32.69
N GLN A 63 13.42 20.44 32.31
CA GLN A 63 14.17 19.69 31.30
C GLN A 63 13.40 19.69 29.99
N SER A 64 13.74 20.64 29.11
CA SER A 64 13.17 20.69 27.76
C SER A 64 14.04 19.90 26.79
N PHE A 65 13.68 18.65 26.51
CA PHE A 65 14.25 17.93 25.37
C PHE A 65 13.65 18.51 24.08
N GLY A 66 14.45 19.27 23.32
CA GLY A 66 14.01 19.90 22.06
C GLY A 66 13.57 18.91 20.98
N GLY A 67 13.99 17.64 21.06
CA GLY A 67 13.58 16.57 20.15
C GLY A 67 12.11 16.11 20.31
N ASP A 68 11.55 16.21 21.52
CA ASP A 68 10.18 15.74 21.81
C ASP A 68 9.10 16.62 21.15
N LEU A 69 9.40 17.89 20.88
CA LEU A 69 8.51 18.80 20.16
C LEU A 69 8.31 18.37 18.70
N PHE A 70 9.38 17.92 18.04
CA PHE A 70 9.28 17.52 16.64
C PHE A 70 8.51 16.20 16.51
N LEU A 71 8.73 15.26 17.43
CA LEU A 71 8.06 13.97 17.51
C LEU A 71 6.59 14.05 17.96
N THR A 72 6.14 15.21 18.45
CA THR A 72 4.73 15.46 18.81
C THR A 72 3.99 16.27 17.76
N VAL A 73 4.55 17.39 17.34
CA VAL A 73 3.86 18.36 16.47
C VAL A 73 3.71 17.83 15.06
N LEU A 74 4.77 17.22 14.50
CA LEU A 74 4.75 16.71 13.13
C LEU A 74 3.70 15.59 12.92
N PRO A 75 3.66 14.51 13.72
CA PRO A 75 2.65 13.46 13.54
C PRO A 75 1.23 13.93 13.87
N LEU A 76 1.06 14.87 14.81
CA LEU A 76 -0.26 15.41 15.15
C LEU A 76 -0.81 16.29 14.02
N PHE A 77 0.04 17.12 13.41
CA PHE A 77 -0.32 17.89 12.22
C PHE A 77 -0.66 16.97 11.04
N LEU A 78 0.15 15.93 10.81
CA LEU A 78 -0.08 14.98 9.73
C LEU A 78 -1.37 14.17 9.93
N ALA A 79 -1.67 13.76 11.16
CA ALA A 79 -2.93 13.08 11.50
C ALA A 79 -4.15 13.98 11.29
N LEU A 80 -4.07 15.25 11.72
CA LEU A 80 -5.16 16.20 11.52
C LEU A 80 -5.40 16.46 10.03
N PHE A 81 -4.33 16.68 9.27
CA PHE A 81 -4.39 16.85 7.82
C PHE A 81 -4.98 15.60 7.12
N ALA A 82 -4.59 14.40 7.57
CA ALA A 82 -5.09 13.13 7.07
C ALA A 82 -6.60 12.95 7.26
N LEU A 83 -7.14 13.42 8.39
CA LEU A 83 -8.57 13.35 8.67
C LEU A 83 -9.39 14.27 7.75
N PHE A 84 -8.90 15.48 7.47
CA PHE A 84 -9.61 16.44 6.63
C PHE A 84 -9.49 16.14 5.12
N ARG A 85 -8.34 15.63 4.66
CA ARG A 85 -8.09 15.37 3.23
C ARG A 85 -7.41 14.00 3.01
N PRO A 86 -8.09 12.87 3.30
CA PRO A 86 -7.51 11.55 3.14
C PRO A 86 -7.11 11.22 1.70
N HIS A 87 -7.83 11.82 0.74
CA HIS A 87 -7.58 11.69 -0.70
C HIS A 87 -6.17 12.15 -1.11
N VAL A 88 -5.64 13.22 -0.48
CA VAL A 88 -4.31 13.76 -0.80
C VAL A 88 -3.23 12.77 -0.37
N ILE A 89 -3.37 12.19 0.82
CA ILE A 89 -2.43 11.20 1.35
C ILE A 89 -2.46 9.92 0.51
N LEU A 90 -3.65 9.45 0.13
CA LEU A 90 -3.79 8.28 -0.76
C LEU A 90 -3.13 8.50 -2.12
N SER A 91 -3.24 9.71 -2.67
CA SER A 91 -2.64 10.04 -3.97
C SER A 91 -1.13 10.25 -3.93
N PHE A 92 -0.55 10.50 -2.74
CA PHE A 92 0.88 10.80 -2.61
C PHE A 92 1.75 9.61 -3.01
N LEU A 93 1.41 8.40 -2.55
CA LEU A 93 2.19 7.21 -2.84
C LEU A 93 2.19 6.85 -4.35
N PRO A 94 1.03 6.76 -5.04
CA PRO A 94 0.98 6.57 -6.49
C PRO A 94 1.69 7.68 -7.26
N PHE A 95 1.59 8.93 -6.80
CA PHE A 95 2.25 10.05 -7.47
C PHE A 95 3.78 9.94 -7.41
N VAL A 96 4.34 9.66 -6.22
CA VAL A 96 5.80 9.48 -6.06
C VAL A 96 6.27 8.26 -6.84
N LEU A 97 5.54 7.14 -6.78
CA LEU A 97 5.85 5.96 -7.59
C LEU A 97 5.81 6.28 -9.09
N GLY A 98 4.82 7.06 -9.53
CA GLY A 98 4.72 7.51 -10.92
C GLY A 98 5.92 8.34 -11.35
N ALA A 99 6.34 9.28 -10.52
CA ALA A 99 7.55 10.09 -10.78
C ALA A 99 8.82 9.23 -10.84
N LEU A 100 8.98 8.29 -9.90
CA LEU A 100 10.12 7.37 -9.90
C LEU A 100 10.14 6.48 -11.15
N LEU A 101 8.98 5.96 -11.57
CA LEU A 101 8.85 5.15 -12.78
C LEU A 101 9.12 5.96 -14.05
N LEU A 102 8.71 7.23 -14.10
CA LEU A 102 9.08 8.12 -15.20
C LEU A 102 10.60 8.35 -15.23
N MET A 103 11.23 8.60 -14.08
CA MET A 103 12.69 8.77 -14.02
C MET A 103 13.42 7.50 -14.46
N ASP A 104 12.95 6.32 -14.03
CA ASP A 104 13.50 5.03 -14.45
C ASP A 104 13.33 4.80 -15.96
N GLY A 105 12.13 5.03 -16.50
CA GLY A 105 11.84 4.92 -17.93
C GLY A 105 12.70 5.87 -18.77
N VAL A 106 12.79 7.14 -18.37
CA VAL A 106 13.62 8.15 -19.06
C VAL A 106 15.10 7.79 -19.01
N GLY A 107 15.59 7.28 -17.87
CA GLY A 107 16.97 6.82 -17.72
C GLY A 107 17.34 5.65 -18.65
N LYS A 108 16.37 4.81 -19.00
CA LYS A 108 16.55 3.65 -19.90
C LYS A 108 16.28 3.95 -21.38
N LEU A 109 15.78 5.14 -21.73
CA LEU A 109 15.55 5.53 -23.13
C LEU A 109 16.80 5.45 -24.01
N PRO A 110 17.98 5.93 -23.59
CA PRO A 110 19.19 5.84 -24.42
C PRO A 110 19.63 4.39 -24.64
N LEU A 111 19.50 3.54 -23.61
CA LEU A 111 19.82 2.10 -23.67
C LEU A 111 18.89 1.37 -24.63
N MET A 112 17.60 1.70 -24.62
CA MET A 112 16.62 1.18 -25.58
C MET A 112 16.99 1.58 -27.02
N LEU A 113 17.33 2.84 -27.26
CA LEU A 113 17.69 3.34 -28.59
C LEU A 113 18.95 2.67 -29.12
N ALA A 114 19.97 2.50 -28.29
CA ALA A 114 21.19 1.76 -28.64
C ALA A 114 20.87 0.29 -28.98
N ALA A 115 20.06 -0.39 -28.15
CA ALA A 115 19.66 -1.77 -28.41
C ALA A 115 18.88 -1.95 -29.73
N ILE A 116 18.10 -0.94 -30.16
CA ILE A 116 17.40 -0.92 -31.45
C ILE A 116 18.39 -0.81 -32.62
N GLN A 117 19.37 0.09 -32.51
CA GLN A 117 20.38 0.32 -33.55
C GLN A 117 21.29 -0.90 -33.73
N ASP A 118 21.68 -1.55 -32.63
CA ASP A 118 22.59 -2.70 -32.65
C ASP A 118 21.89 -4.05 -32.90
N HIS A 119 20.58 -4.06 -33.12
CA HIS A 119 19.76 -5.27 -33.26
C HIS A 119 20.06 -6.33 -32.19
N ALA A 120 20.21 -5.87 -30.95
CA ALA A 120 20.69 -6.70 -29.85
C ALA A 120 19.69 -7.83 -29.51
N PRO A 121 20.17 -9.07 -29.26
CA PRO A 121 19.32 -10.14 -28.76
C PRO A 121 18.81 -9.75 -27.36
N GLY A 122 17.49 -9.57 -27.24
CA GLY A 122 16.86 -9.06 -26.00
C GLY A 122 16.20 -7.67 -26.13
N LEU A 123 16.17 -7.10 -27.34
CA LEU A 123 15.47 -5.83 -27.64
C LEU A 123 14.05 -5.78 -27.08
N ALA A 124 13.27 -6.88 -27.18
CA ALA A 124 11.91 -6.94 -26.65
C ALA A 124 11.87 -6.67 -25.12
N PHE A 125 12.80 -7.25 -24.36
CA PHE A 125 12.87 -7.04 -22.91
C PHE A 125 13.30 -5.62 -22.57
N CYS A 126 14.24 -5.04 -23.33
CA CYS A 126 14.69 -3.67 -23.17
C CYS A 126 13.56 -2.67 -23.45
N VAL A 127 12.82 -2.86 -24.54
CA VAL A 127 11.67 -2.02 -24.91
C VAL A 127 10.57 -2.10 -23.85
N ILE A 128 10.21 -3.30 -23.37
CA ILE A 128 9.20 -3.48 -22.34
C ILE A 128 9.64 -2.81 -21.01
N SER A 129 10.90 -3.01 -20.61
CA SER A 129 11.48 -2.42 -19.39
C SER A 129 11.55 -0.89 -19.41
N THR A 130 11.55 -0.27 -20.59
CA THR A 130 11.54 1.20 -20.74
C THR A 130 10.12 1.75 -20.91
N LEU A 131 9.32 1.18 -21.81
CA LEU A 131 7.98 1.67 -22.12
C LEU A 131 6.98 1.43 -21.00
N VAL A 132 7.04 0.26 -20.32
CA VAL A 132 6.07 -0.04 -19.26
C VAL A 132 6.20 0.93 -18.09
N PRO A 133 7.38 1.18 -17.49
CA PRO A 133 7.53 2.18 -16.44
C PRO A 133 7.13 3.59 -16.91
N LEU A 134 7.44 3.95 -18.16
CA LEU A 134 7.10 5.26 -18.70
C LEU A 134 5.57 5.47 -18.79
N ILE A 135 4.85 4.49 -19.35
CA ILE A 135 3.39 4.54 -19.50
C ILE A 135 2.72 4.47 -18.13
N VAL A 136 3.13 3.50 -17.30
CA VAL A 136 2.57 3.32 -15.96
C VAL A 136 2.84 4.56 -15.10
N GLY A 137 4.05 5.13 -15.18
CA GLY A 137 4.43 6.35 -14.49
C GLY A 137 3.59 7.56 -14.89
N LEU A 138 3.30 7.71 -16.19
CA LEU A 138 2.43 8.76 -16.70
C LEU A 138 0.99 8.60 -16.18
N VAL A 139 0.44 7.39 -16.24
CA VAL A 139 -0.92 7.09 -15.75
C VAL A 139 -1.05 7.40 -14.25
N LEU A 140 -0.03 7.02 -13.47
CA LEU A 140 0.05 7.29 -12.04
C LEU A 140 0.07 8.79 -11.71
N ILE A 141 0.74 9.62 -12.52
CA ILE A 141 0.81 11.07 -12.29
C ILE A 141 -0.48 11.78 -12.72
N VAL A 142 -1.08 11.36 -13.83
CA VAL A 142 -2.31 12.00 -14.34
C VAL A 142 -3.50 11.72 -13.42
N ASN A 143 -3.60 10.50 -12.88
CA ASN A 143 -4.71 10.11 -12.02
C ASN A 143 -4.25 9.25 -10.81
N PRO A 144 -3.50 9.84 -9.87
CA PRO A 144 -2.93 9.10 -8.74
C PRO A 144 -4.01 8.53 -7.81
N PHE A 145 -5.14 9.20 -7.68
CA PHE A 145 -6.24 8.72 -6.85
C PHE A 145 -6.89 7.45 -7.41
N GLN A 146 -7.18 7.43 -8.72
CA GLN A 146 -7.68 6.22 -9.37
C GLN A 146 -6.64 5.12 -9.35
N ALA A 147 -5.35 5.45 -9.47
CA ALA A 147 -4.28 4.47 -9.37
C ALA A 147 -4.21 3.81 -7.98
N ALA A 148 -4.36 4.59 -6.89
CA ALA A 148 -4.49 4.01 -5.54
C ALA A 148 -5.68 3.04 -5.45
N GLN A 149 -6.83 3.41 -6.00
CA GLN A 149 -8.02 2.55 -6.02
C GLN A 149 -7.79 1.27 -6.83
N MET A 150 -7.13 1.37 -8.00
CA MET A 150 -6.77 0.21 -8.81
C MET A 150 -5.89 -0.77 -8.04
N VAL A 151 -4.89 -0.26 -7.32
CA VAL A 151 -4.04 -1.10 -6.46
C VAL A 151 -4.86 -1.80 -5.37
N ILE A 152 -5.76 -1.07 -4.69
CA ILE A 152 -6.66 -1.65 -3.68
C ILE A 152 -7.56 -2.75 -4.29
N MET A 153 -8.11 -2.51 -5.48
CA MET A 153 -8.92 -3.51 -6.19
C MET A 153 -8.11 -4.76 -6.55
N VAL A 154 -6.88 -4.58 -7.06
CA VAL A 154 -5.98 -5.70 -7.39
C VAL A 154 -5.67 -6.53 -6.14
N PHE A 155 -5.40 -5.89 -5.00
CA PHE A 155 -5.25 -6.60 -3.73
C PHE A 155 -6.54 -7.34 -3.33
N GLY A 156 -7.70 -6.72 -3.49
CA GLY A 156 -8.99 -7.36 -3.20
C GLY A 156 -9.27 -8.59 -4.07
N ILE A 157 -9.00 -8.49 -5.38
CA ILE A 157 -9.11 -9.62 -6.31
C ILE A 157 -8.12 -10.73 -5.90
N GLY A 158 -6.88 -10.36 -5.57
CA GLY A 158 -5.87 -11.30 -5.08
C GLY A 158 -6.35 -12.08 -3.84
N LEU A 159 -6.92 -11.39 -2.84
CA LEU A 159 -7.48 -12.02 -1.65
C LEU A 159 -8.66 -12.95 -1.96
N ILE A 160 -9.53 -12.57 -2.89
CA ILE A 160 -10.65 -13.44 -3.31
C ILE A 160 -10.11 -14.69 -4.01
N VAL A 161 -9.15 -14.55 -4.92
CA VAL A 161 -8.54 -15.67 -5.64
C VAL A 161 -7.83 -16.61 -4.67
N ASP A 162 -7.05 -16.06 -3.74
CA ASP A 162 -6.35 -16.83 -2.71
C ASP A 162 -7.33 -17.57 -1.80
N GLY A 163 -8.37 -16.88 -1.31
CA GLY A 163 -9.43 -17.50 -0.51
C GLY A 163 -10.21 -18.58 -1.25
N ILE A 164 -10.47 -18.43 -2.55
CA ILE A 164 -11.07 -19.49 -3.38
C ILE A 164 -10.10 -20.68 -3.51
N GLY A 165 -8.81 -20.43 -3.73
CA GLY A 165 -7.78 -21.48 -3.81
C GLY A 165 -7.68 -22.29 -2.53
N ASP A 166 -7.69 -21.62 -1.38
CA ASP A 166 -7.72 -22.25 -0.06
C ASP A 166 -8.99 -23.07 0.16
N LEU A 167 -10.14 -22.56 -0.29
CA LEU A 167 -11.42 -23.27 -0.18
C LEU A 167 -11.43 -24.55 -1.02
N ILE A 168 -10.96 -24.49 -2.27
CA ILE A 168 -10.84 -25.65 -3.16
C ILE A 168 -9.90 -26.68 -2.52
N THR A 169 -8.75 -26.25 -2.00
CA THR A 169 -7.79 -27.14 -1.34
C THR A 169 -8.40 -27.79 -0.10
N ALA A 170 -9.18 -27.04 0.69
CA ALA A 170 -9.87 -27.54 1.86
C ALA A 170 -10.95 -28.59 1.52
N LEU A 171 -11.65 -28.42 0.39
CA LEU A 171 -12.67 -29.34 -0.10
C LEU A 171 -12.04 -30.62 -0.67
N SER A 172 -10.98 -30.50 -1.46
CA SER A 172 -10.23 -31.65 -2.00
C SER A 172 -9.58 -32.49 -0.90
N ALA A 173 -9.07 -31.86 0.16
CA ALA A 173 -8.53 -32.58 1.32
C ALA A 173 -9.59 -33.34 2.15
N ARG A 174 -10.88 -33.06 1.94
CA ARG A 174 -12.01 -33.76 2.60
C ARG A 174 -12.56 -34.93 1.80
N HIS A 175 -12.20 -35.06 0.51
CA HIS A 175 -12.57 -36.18 -0.34
C HIS A 175 -11.33 -37.08 -0.61
N PRO A 176 -11.07 -38.10 0.24
CA PRO A 176 -10.19 -39.21 -0.12
C PRO A 176 -10.84 -40.12 -1.18
#